data_AF-A0A2N5SQE5-F1
#
_entry.id   AF-A0A2N5SQE5-F1
#
_cell.length_a   1.000
_cell.length_b   1.000
_cell.length_c   1.000
_cell.angle_alpha   90.00
_cell.angle_beta   90.00
_cell.angle_gamma   90.00
#
_symmetry.space_group_name_H-M   'P 1'
#
loop_
_entity.id
_entity.type
_entity.pdbx_description
1 polymer ?
#
loop_
_entity_poly.entity_id
_entity_poly.type
_entity_poly.pdbx_seq_one_letter_code
_entity_poly.pdbx_strand_id
1 'polypeptide(L)'
;DGLDFYRRILQLVATGGLLKSDASNFHHRSGSVGQRLPKLVLEVGHGQASSVKELVLQVLPGVITQVLVVKDFAGIDRSLLCY
;
A
#
# COMPACT_ATOMS: atom_id res chain seq x y z
N ASP A 1 -15.60 -12.16 4.29
CA ASP A 1 -15.50 -11.29 3.10
C ASP A 1 -14.14 -11.35 2.39
N GLY A 2 -13.20 -12.21 2.82
CA GLY A 2 -11.91 -12.39 2.13
C GLY A 2 -10.90 -11.27 2.41
N LEU A 3 -11.24 -10.30 3.28
CA LEU A 3 -10.37 -9.19 3.63
C LEU A 3 -9.55 -9.42 4.92
N ASP A 4 -9.76 -10.54 5.63
CA ASP A 4 -9.10 -10.84 6.90
C ASP A 4 -7.58 -10.81 6.79
N PHE A 5 -7.03 -11.31 5.67
CA PHE A 5 -5.61 -11.22 5.36
C PHE A 5 -5.14 -9.75 5.34
N TYR A 6 -5.82 -8.89 4.58
CA TYR A 6 -5.48 -7.47 4.49
C TYR A 6 -5.62 -6.76 5.83
N ARG A 7 -6.68 -7.04 6.61
CA ARG A 7 -6.85 -6.49 7.96
C ARG A 7 -5.66 -6.85 8.84
N ARG A 8 -5.20 -8.11 8.81
CA ARG A 8 -4.07 -8.56 9.62
C ARG A 8 -2.76 -7.87 9.22
N ILE A 9 -2.48 -7.76 7.92
CA ILE A 9 -1.29 -7.06 7.42
C ILE A 9 -1.33 -5.57 7.80
N LEU A 10 -2.47 -4.90 7.60
CA LEU A 10 -2.60 -3.47 7.91
C LEU A 10 -2.47 -3.18 9.41
N GLN A 11 -2.96 -4.08 10.27
CA GLN A 11 -2.73 -3.98 11.71
C GLN A 11 -1.25 -4.09 12.07
N LEU A 12 -0.51 -5.03 11.46
CA LEU A 12 0.94 -5.14 11.68
C LEU A 12 1.70 -3.89 11.20
N VAL A 13 1.24 -3.29 10.10
CA VAL A 13 1.76 -2.01 9.61
C VAL A 13 1.47 -0.89 10.61
N ALA A 14 0.23 -0.79 11.10
CA ALA A 14 -0.19 0.24 12.05
C ALA A 14 0.60 0.18 13.37
N THR A 15 0.96 -1.02 13.83
CA THR A 15 1.76 -1.21 15.05
C THR A 15 3.26 -1.06 14.81
N GLY A 16 3.70 -0.61 13.62
CA GLY A 16 5.11 -0.40 13.28
C GLY A 16 5.90 -1.70 13.07
N GLY A 17 5.23 -2.85 12.92
CA GLY A 17 5.87 -4.15 12.79
C GLY A 17 6.38 -4.47 11.37
N LEU A 18 5.93 -3.73 10.36
CA LEU A 18 6.22 -4.03 8.95
C LEU A 18 6.88 -2.88 8.18
N LEU A 19 6.54 -1.62 8.49
CA LEU A 19 7.14 -0.47 7.82
C LEU A 19 8.38 -0.01 8.56
N LYS A 20 9.47 0.17 7.82
CA LYS A 20 10.66 0.84 8.28
C LYS A 20 10.34 2.29 8.62
N SER A 21 10.91 2.80 9.71
CA SER A 21 10.82 4.23 10.06
C SER A 21 11.41 5.07 8.91
N ASP A 22 10.84 6.26 8.65
CA ASP A 22 11.32 7.22 7.65
C ASP A 22 12.83 7.51 7.80
N ALA A 23 13.36 7.41 9.03
CA ALA A 23 14.79 7.60 9.33
C ALA A 23 15.70 6.45 8.84
N SER A 24 15.14 5.29 8.50
CA SER A 24 15.88 4.09 8.08
C SER A 24 15.93 3.95 6.56
N ASN A 25 16.43 5.02 5.92
CA ASN A 25 17.08 5.08 4.61
C ASN A 25 16.80 3.90 3.67
N PHE A 26 15.67 3.96 2.96
CA PHE A 26 15.59 3.33 1.65
C PHE A 26 16.57 4.11 0.77
N HIS A 27 17.75 3.51 0.54
CA HIS A 27 18.83 3.98 -0.32
C HIS A 27 18.57 5.33 -1.01
N HIS A 28 19.49 6.28 -0.81
CA HIS A 28 19.90 7.31 -1.77
C HIS A 28 20.21 6.65 -3.14
N ARG A 29 19.22 6.01 -3.78
CA ARG A 29 19.28 5.71 -5.20
C ARG A 29 19.09 7.06 -5.84
N SER A 30 20.16 7.50 -6.48
CA SER A 30 20.18 8.57 -7.46
C SER A 30 19.19 8.23 -8.60
N GLY A 31 17.90 8.32 -8.29
CA GLY A 31 16.77 8.23 -9.20
C GLY A 31 16.12 9.59 -9.15
N SER A 32 16.10 10.26 -10.30
CA SER A 32 15.42 11.53 -10.61
C SER A 32 14.73 12.22 -9.42
N VAL A 33 15.28 13.37 -9.04
CA VAL A 33 14.65 14.38 -8.17
C VAL A 33 13.15 14.48 -8.53
N GLY A 34 12.26 13.93 -7.69
CA GLY A 34 10.81 14.08 -7.85
C GLY A 34 9.93 12.82 -7.81
N GLN A 35 10.46 11.59 -7.81
CA GLN A 35 9.60 10.39 -7.74
C GLN A 35 9.39 9.89 -6.30
N ARG A 36 8.20 10.11 -5.73
CA ARG A 36 7.78 9.56 -4.44
C ARG A 36 7.58 8.05 -4.58
N LEU A 37 8.24 7.25 -3.75
CA LEU A 37 8.01 5.80 -3.69
C LEU A 37 6.78 5.48 -2.82
N PRO A 38 6.00 4.43 -3.16
CA PRO A 38 4.93 3.97 -2.29
C PRO A 38 5.50 3.37 -1.01
N LYS A 39 4.87 3.67 0.12
CA LYS A 39 5.21 3.12 1.44
C LYS A 39 4.81 1.65 1.56
N LEU A 40 3.75 1.26 0.86
CA LEU A 40 3.22 -0.10 0.84
C LEU A 40 2.68 -0.44 -0.56
N VAL A 41 2.94 -1.67 -1.02
CA VAL A 41 2.34 -2.24 -2.22
C VAL A 41 1.59 -3.50 -1.82
N LEU A 42 0.31 -3.59 -2.19
CA LEU A 42 -0.53 -4.76 -1.93
C LEU A 42 -1.00 -5.34 -3.25
N GLU A 43 -0.82 -6.65 -3.43
CA GLU A 43 -1.52 -7.40 -4.47
C GLU A 43 -2.92 -7.77 -3.99
N VAL A 44 -3.91 -7.60 -4.87
CA VAL A 44 -5.31 -7.82 -4.56
C VAL A 44 -5.96 -8.85 -5.48
N GLY A 45 -6.85 -9.64 -4.90
CA GLY A 45 -7.69 -10.57 -5.65
C GLY A 45 -8.66 -9.83 -6.59
N HIS A 46 -9.15 -10.55 -7.59
CA HIS A 46 -10.13 -10.02 -8.55
C HIS A 46 -11.36 -9.44 -7.82
N GLY A 47 -11.72 -8.20 -8.14
CA GLY A 47 -12.87 -7.51 -7.53
C GLY A 47 -12.64 -6.98 -6.11
N GLN A 48 -11.45 -7.12 -5.52
CA GLN A 48 -11.18 -6.69 -4.15
C GLN A 48 -10.58 -5.29 -4.03
N ALA A 49 -10.09 -4.70 -5.13
CA ALA A 49 -9.31 -3.46 -5.11
C ALA A 49 -10.01 -2.31 -4.38
N SER A 50 -11.30 -2.09 -4.63
CA SER A 50 -12.07 -1.03 -3.96
C SER A 50 -12.17 -1.26 -2.46
N SER A 51 -12.52 -2.48 -2.03
CA SER A 51 -12.68 -2.79 -0.60
C SER A 51 -11.36 -2.74 0.16
N VAL A 52 -10.26 -3.20 -0.45
CA VAL A 52 -8.93 -3.11 0.17
C VAL A 52 -8.46 -1.65 0.23
N LYS A 53 -8.75 -0.83 -0.78
CA LYS A 53 -8.43 0.60 -0.77
C LYS A 53 -9.11 1.31 0.41
N GLU A 54 -10.41 1.10 0.59
CA GLU A 54 -11.16 1.70 1.70
C GLU A 54 -10.59 1.25 3.05
N LEU A 55 -10.27 -0.05 3.16
CA LEU A 55 -9.68 -0.60 4.38
C LEU A 55 -8.31 0.03 4.70
N VAL A 56 -7.44 0.23 3.70
CA VAL A 56 -6.15 0.89 3.88
C VAL A 56 -6.34 2.31 4.43
N LEU A 57 -7.24 3.09 3.83
CA LEU A 57 -7.49 4.48 4.23
C LEU A 57 -8.11 4.57 5.63
N GLN A 58 -8.93 3.59 6.01
CA GLN A 58 -9.52 3.50 7.36
C GLN A 58 -8.51 3.11 8.44
N VAL A 59 -7.61 2.16 8.15
CA VAL A 59 -6.69 1.60 9.16
C VAL A 59 -5.41 2.43 9.28
N LEU A 60 -4.95 3.06 8.19
CA LEU A 60 -3.66 3.76 8.13
C LEU A 60 -3.78 5.27 7.77
N PRO A 61 -4.75 6.04 8.29
CA PRO A 61 -5.00 7.42 7.83
C PRO A 61 -3.84 8.39 8.08
N GLY A 62 -2.98 8.13 9.08
CA GLY A 62 -1.78 8.94 9.36
C GLY A 62 -0.53 8.49 8.62
N VAL A 63 -0.56 7.32 7.99
CA VAL A 63 0.60 6.73 7.30
C VAL A 63 0.42 6.80 5.79
N ILE A 64 -0.79 6.50 5.30
CA ILE A 64 -1.16 6.46 3.90
C ILE A 64 -2.18 7.57 3.62
N THR A 65 -1.77 8.50 2.78
CA THR A 65 -2.54 9.67 2.33
C THR A 65 -3.21 9.46 0.98
N GLN A 66 -2.65 8.56 0.15
CA GLN A 66 -3.15 8.27 -1.19
C GLN A 66 -2.99 6.80 -1.52
N VAL A 67 -3.98 6.23 -2.20
CA VAL A 67 -3.94 4.86 -2.73
C VAL A 67 -4.27 4.90 -4.22
N LEU A 68 -3.32 4.46 -5.05
CA LEU A 68 -3.51 4.27 -6.49
C LEU A 68 -3.80 2.80 -6.77
N VAL A 69 -4.86 2.54 -7.53
CA VAL A 69 -5.19 1.20 -8.03
C VAL A 69 -4.53 1.03 -9.40
N VAL A 70 -3.74 -0.02 -9.55
CA VAL A 70 -3.00 -0.34 -10.77
C VAL A 70 -3.57 -1.63 -11.38
N LYS A 71 -3.80 -1.56 -12.69
CA LYS A 71 -4.25 -2.69 -13.51
C LYS A 71 -3.07 -3.48 -14.03
N ASP A 72 -3.25 -4.79 -14.17
CA ASP A 72 -2.31 -5.63 -14.90
C ASP A 72 -2.43 -5.45 -16.43
N PHE A 73 -1.64 -6.21 -17.19
CA PHE A 73 -1.69 -6.19 -18.66
C PHE A 73 -3.02 -6.66 -19.25
N ALA A 74 -3.85 -7.37 -18.47
CA ALA A 74 -5.20 -7.75 -18.86
C ALA A 74 -6.26 -6.68 -18.52
N GLY A 75 -5.84 -5.53 -17.99
CA GLY A 75 -6.71 -4.39 -17.71
C GLY A 75 -7.50 -4.51 -16.40
N ILE A 76 -7.09 -5.41 -15.51
CA ILE A 76 -7.86 -5.70 -14.32
C ILE A 76 -7.07 -5.28 -13.07
N ASP A 77 -7.78 -4.71 -12.11
CA ASP A 77 -7.21 -4.19 -10.86
C ASP A 77 -6.50 -5.29 -10.08
N ARG A 78 -5.21 -5.06 -9.80
CA ARG A 78 -4.31 -6.09 -9.27
C ARG A 78 -3.40 -5.62 -8.16
N SER A 79 -3.09 -4.33 -8.13
CA SER A 79 -2.18 -3.81 -7.12
C SER A 79 -2.63 -2.46 -6.60
N LEU A 80 -2.37 -2.20 -5.33
CA LEU A 80 -2.58 -0.92 -4.66
C LEU A 80 -1.23 -0.34 -4.29
N LEU A 81 -0.92 0.85 -4.80
CA LEU A 81 0.25 1.63 -4.42
C LEU A 81 -0.18 2.65 -3.36
N CYS A 82 0.32 2.49 -2.14
CA CYS A 82 -0.08 3.28 -0.97
C CYS A 82 1.02 4.27 -0.61
N TYR A 83 0.71 5.57 -0.60
CA TYR A 83 1.66 6.68 -0.42
C TYR A 83 1.41 7.47 0.85
#